data_AF-A0A0J9DYK1-F1
#
_entry.id   AF-A0A0J9DYK1-F1
#
_cell.length_a   1.000
_cell.length_b   1.000
_cell.length_c   1.000
_cell.angle_alpha   90.00
_cell.angle_beta   90.00
_cell.angle_gamma   90.00
#
_symmetry.space_group_name_H-M   'P 1'
#
loop_
_entity.id
_entity.type
_entity.pdbx_description
1 polymer ?
#
loop_
_entity_poly.entity_id
_entity_poly.type
_entity_poly.pdbx_seq_one_letter_code
_entity_poly.pdbx_strand_id
1 'polypeptide(L)'
;MRQSKYTDPGRMTKKQLEAENSRLQYIADRDWLTGLYNRGAMECRVDEYLKKKLPGTMIVLDLDHFKQVNDRYGHIIGDELLCSVATILNKMSGRQSLVGRVGGDEFVIFMPRLMSAKDMEELFERIKSRFQEIRLKNSILIKLSITIAGADSLGKQRYKNIFDCADQKIMEMKRQRNTGTPRTKSGTAPGSINLDMDLIAGEIEEKDIIPGAYCQDYETFKQVYRLTERRLARERRSVYIILFTLTDQNNEFLSLDIRDREMDLLGKELQNSLRMGDIYTQYSSCQYLVMVSGVSGEDTEKIARRVIKIYYETRRDTVNNLVLHHSYPLKPAEPRKRASSLSGTHL
;
A
#
# COMPACT_ATOMS: atom_id res chain seq x y z
N MET A 1 34.96 44.59 44.24
CA MET A 1 35.35 43.75 43.08
C MET A 1 34.14 42.95 42.63
N ARG A 2 33.75 43.08 41.35
CA ARG A 2 32.56 42.45 40.76
C ARG A 2 32.82 40.96 40.54
N GLN A 3 32.03 40.08 41.15
CA GLN A 3 32.01 38.66 40.80
C GLN A 3 31.26 38.48 39.48
N SER A 4 32.01 38.06 38.46
CA SER A 4 31.51 37.65 37.16
C SER A 4 30.68 36.37 37.30
N LYS A 5 29.39 36.44 36.98
CA LYS A 5 28.54 35.25 36.78
C LYS A 5 28.95 34.62 35.44
N TYR A 6 29.84 33.63 35.50
CA TYR A 6 30.04 32.71 34.40
C TYR A 6 28.75 31.88 34.22
N THR A 7 27.94 32.24 33.23
CA THR A 7 26.84 31.40 32.74
C THR A 7 27.41 30.34 31.81
N ASP A 8 27.34 29.09 32.24
CA ASP A 8 27.69 27.88 31.50
C ASP A 8 26.93 27.80 30.15
N PRO A 9 27.62 27.77 28.99
CA PRO A 9 26.99 27.80 27.65
C PRO A 9 26.16 26.55 27.32
N GLY A 10 26.27 25.46 28.10
CA GLY A 10 25.66 24.17 27.78
C GLY A 10 24.43 23.77 28.61
N ARG A 11 24.07 24.54 29.65
CA ARG A 11 23.04 24.10 30.61
C ARG A 11 21.67 24.66 30.24
N MET A 12 20.90 23.90 29.46
CA MET A 12 19.49 24.21 29.22
C MET A 12 18.74 24.30 30.55
N THR A 13 18.02 25.39 30.74
CA THR A 13 17.17 25.57 31.92
C THR A 13 16.03 24.54 31.91
N LYS A 14 15.49 24.20 33.09
CA LYS A 14 14.35 23.26 33.20
C LYS A 14 13.19 23.61 32.26
N LYS A 15 12.89 24.91 32.11
CA LYS A 15 11.87 25.41 31.18
C LYS A 15 12.23 25.17 29.71
N GLN A 16 13.49 25.33 29.33
CA GLN A 16 13.96 25.04 27.96
C GLN A 16 13.91 23.53 27.67
N LEU A 17 14.26 22.69 28.66
CA LEU A 17 14.17 21.24 28.52
C LEU A 17 12.70 20.77 28.37
N GLU A 18 11.78 21.33 29.16
CA GLU A 18 10.34 21.05 29.06
C GLU A 18 9.74 21.52 27.72
N ALA A 19 10.14 22.70 27.24
CA ALA A 19 9.73 23.21 25.94
C ALA A 19 10.26 22.33 24.79
N GLU A 20 11.52 21.91 24.86
CA GLU A 20 12.12 21.06 23.82
C GLU A 20 11.51 19.66 23.83
N ASN A 21 11.29 19.06 25.00
CA ASN A 21 10.56 17.79 25.09
C ASN A 21 9.14 17.89 24.54
N SER A 22 8.44 18.99 24.81
CA SER A 22 7.10 19.23 24.26
C SER A 22 7.11 19.36 22.74
N ARG A 23 8.14 20.02 22.19
CA ARG A 23 8.35 20.14 20.74
C ARG A 23 8.68 18.80 20.10
N LEU A 24 9.57 18.01 20.70
CA LEU A 24 9.92 16.68 20.22
C LEU A 24 8.71 15.75 20.24
N GLN A 25 7.92 15.78 21.31
CA GLN A 25 6.67 15.03 21.39
C GLN A 25 5.67 15.49 20.34
N TYR A 26 5.54 16.80 20.12
CA TYR A 26 4.67 17.34 19.09
C TYR A 26 5.05 16.82 17.70
N ILE A 27 6.33 16.79 17.36
CA ILE A 27 6.81 16.25 16.07
C ILE A 27 6.58 14.74 16.00
N ALA A 28 6.92 14.01 17.07
CA ALA A 28 6.77 12.56 17.13
C ALA A 28 5.32 12.08 17.06
N ASP A 29 4.36 12.91 17.49
CA ASP A 29 2.94 12.58 17.49
C ASP A 29 2.23 12.89 16.17
N ARG A 30 2.89 13.56 15.22
CA ARG A 30 2.26 14.07 14.01
C ARG A 30 2.73 13.32 12.77
N ASP A 31 1.82 13.17 11.81
CA ASP A 31 2.15 12.75 10.46
C ASP A 31 2.94 13.87 9.78
N TRP A 32 4.11 13.52 9.23
CA TRP A 32 5.06 14.50 8.71
C TRP A 32 4.52 15.27 7.49
N LEU A 33 3.64 14.63 6.71
CA LEU A 33 3.07 15.24 5.50
C LEU A 33 1.88 16.14 5.84
N THR A 34 0.89 15.60 6.56
CA THR A 34 -0.38 16.28 6.77
C THR A 34 -0.43 17.14 8.03
N GLY A 35 0.50 16.94 8.96
CA GLY A 35 0.50 17.59 10.26
C GLY A 35 -0.66 17.17 11.18
N LEU A 36 -1.42 16.14 10.84
CA LEU A 36 -2.43 15.51 11.72
C LEU A 36 -1.77 14.59 12.73
N TYR A 37 -2.51 14.05 13.70
CA TYR A 37 -1.96 12.99 14.54
C TYR A 37 -1.63 11.75 13.72
N ASN A 38 -0.49 11.12 13.99
CA ASN A 38 -0.20 9.81 13.43
C ASN A 38 -0.97 8.70 14.17
N ARG A 39 -0.85 7.47 13.67
CA ARG A 39 -1.53 6.30 14.24
C ARG A 39 -1.24 6.10 15.73
N GLY A 40 0.03 6.11 16.14
CA GLY A 40 0.41 5.88 17.54
C GLY A 40 -0.15 6.95 18.48
N ALA A 41 -0.12 8.21 18.05
CA ALA A 41 -0.69 9.33 18.79
C ALA A 41 -2.21 9.27 18.92
N MET A 42 -2.92 8.84 17.86
CA MET A 42 -4.37 8.63 17.89
C MET A 42 -4.75 7.51 18.84
N GLU A 43 -4.07 6.36 18.75
CA GLU A 43 -4.28 5.20 19.61
C GLU A 43 -4.13 5.59 21.09
N CYS A 44 -3.01 6.22 21.46
CA CYS A 44 -2.76 6.61 22.84
C CYS A 44 -3.81 7.61 23.38
N ARG A 45 -4.10 8.68 22.62
CA ARG A 45 -5.02 9.74 23.08
C ARG A 45 -6.47 9.26 23.21
N VAL A 46 -6.93 8.43 22.28
CA VAL A 46 -8.27 7.84 22.36
C VAL A 46 -8.33 6.85 23.52
N ASP A 47 -7.33 6.00 23.72
CA ASP A 47 -7.26 5.09 24.86
C ASP A 47 -7.32 5.84 26.20
N GLU A 48 -6.57 6.94 26.34
CA GLU A 48 -6.62 7.79 27.54
C GLU A 48 -8.01 8.37 27.80
N TYR A 49 -8.70 8.77 26.74
CA TYR A 49 -10.07 9.29 26.83
C TYR A 49 -11.07 8.19 27.22
N LEU A 50 -10.99 7.02 26.58
CA LEU A 50 -11.87 5.87 26.84
C LEU A 50 -11.64 5.24 28.22
N LYS A 51 -10.40 5.23 28.72
CA LYS A 51 -10.08 4.79 30.10
C LYS A 51 -10.81 5.61 31.16
N LYS A 52 -11.09 6.89 30.89
CA LYS A 52 -11.90 7.76 31.75
C LYS A 52 -13.41 7.47 31.65
N LYS A 53 -13.81 6.46 30.87
CA LYS A 53 -15.21 6.09 30.58
C LYS A 53 -16.02 7.24 29.99
N LEU A 54 -15.35 8.15 29.29
CA LEU A 54 -16.01 9.28 28.66
C LEU A 54 -16.62 8.86 27.30
N PRO A 55 -17.82 9.38 26.97
CA PRO A 55 -18.48 9.09 25.70
C PRO A 55 -17.73 9.68 24.51
N GLY A 56 -17.66 8.92 23.41
CA GLY A 56 -17.09 9.39 22.15
C GLY A 56 -17.61 8.64 20.93
N THR A 57 -17.38 9.24 19.77
CA THR A 57 -17.70 8.67 18.46
C THR A 57 -16.44 8.70 17.60
N MET A 58 -16.10 7.56 17.01
CA MET A 58 -15.05 7.46 16.02
C MET A 58 -15.65 7.44 14.62
N ILE A 59 -15.00 8.15 13.71
CA ILE A 59 -15.31 8.19 12.29
C ILE A 59 -14.04 7.81 11.56
N VAL A 60 -14.15 6.84 10.66
CA VAL A 60 -13.06 6.39 9.80
C VAL A 60 -13.42 6.78 8.37
N LEU A 61 -12.40 7.22 7.64
CA LEU A 61 -12.52 7.68 6.27
C LEU A 61 -11.40 7.06 5.44
N ASP A 62 -11.74 6.68 4.21
CA ASP A 62 -10.82 6.14 3.21
C ASP A 62 -11.06 6.87 1.88
N LEU A 63 -9.96 7.23 1.21
CA LEU A 63 -10.02 7.91 -0.08
C LEU A 63 -10.18 6.89 -1.22
N ASP A 64 -11.34 6.89 -1.87
CA ASP A 64 -11.62 5.93 -2.94
C ASP A 64 -10.68 6.17 -4.13
N HIS A 65 -10.07 5.09 -4.65
CA HIS A 65 -9.18 5.11 -5.82
C HIS A 65 -7.96 6.06 -5.71
N PHE A 66 -7.45 6.34 -4.50
CA PHE A 66 -6.30 7.24 -4.32
C PHE A 66 -5.06 6.81 -5.11
N LYS A 67 -4.81 5.51 -5.26
CA LYS A 67 -3.73 4.99 -6.11
C LYS A 67 -3.83 5.49 -7.56
N GLN A 68 -5.04 5.51 -8.14
CA GLN A 68 -5.25 6.01 -9.52
C GLN A 68 -4.95 7.52 -9.64
N VAL A 69 -5.16 8.29 -8.57
CA VAL A 69 -4.76 9.70 -8.53
C VAL A 69 -3.24 9.82 -8.60
N ASN A 70 -2.52 9.01 -7.82
CA ASN A 70 -1.05 8.98 -7.88
C ASN A 70 -0.54 8.54 -9.25
N ASP A 71 -1.14 7.50 -9.83
CA ASP A 71 -0.73 6.97 -11.13
C ASP A 71 -0.97 8.00 -12.26
N ARG A 72 -2.06 8.78 -12.16
CA ARG A 72 -2.44 9.76 -13.19
C ARG A 72 -1.74 11.11 -13.06
N TYR A 73 -1.52 11.60 -11.84
CA TYR A 73 -1.03 12.95 -11.58
C TYR A 73 0.33 13.00 -10.88
N GLY A 74 0.89 11.84 -10.54
CA GLY A 74 2.13 11.71 -9.80
C GLY A 74 1.96 11.88 -8.28
N HIS A 75 2.94 11.37 -7.54
CA HIS A 75 2.94 11.40 -6.07
C HIS A 75 2.91 12.81 -5.47
N ILE A 76 3.50 13.82 -6.13
CA ILE A 76 3.48 15.21 -5.65
C ILE A 76 2.04 15.73 -5.55
N ILE A 77 1.21 15.46 -6.56
CA ILE A 77 -0.21 15.85 -6.55
C ILE A 77 -1.00 15.02 -5.53
N GLY A 78 -0.66 13.74 -5.37
CA GLY A 78 -1.21 12.90 -4.30
C GLY A 78 -0.95 13.47 -2.90
N ASP A 79 0.28 13.91 -2.65
CA ASP A 79 0.69 14.52 -1.38
C ASP A 79 -0.04 15.85 -1.12
N GLU A 80 -0.19 16.68 -2.15
CA GLU A 80 -1.01 17.90 -2.06
C GLU A 80 -2.48 17.59 -1.77
N LEU A 81 -3.02 16.53 -2.36
CA LEU A 81 -4.39 16.08 -2.12
C LEU A 81 -4.56 15.64 -0.67
N LEU A 82 -3.64 14.84 -0.12
CA LEU A 82 -3.66 14.40 1.28
C LEU A 82 -3.60 15.59 2.25
N CYS A 83 -2.75 16.57 1.99
CA CYS A 83 -2.68 17.82 2.77
C CYS A 83 -3.99 18.62 2.71
N SER A 84 -4.66 18.63 1.56
CA SER A 84 -5.93 19.32 1.37
C SER A 84 -7.06 18.62 2.12
N VAL A 85 -7.12 17.28 2.04
CA VAL A 85 -8.04 16.44 2.82
C VAL A 85 -7.84 16.68 4.31
N ALA A 86 -6.61 16.62 4.79
CA ALA A 86 -6.27 16.86 6.19
C ALA A 86 -6.75 18.22 6.68
N THR A 87 -6.54 19.27 5.88
CA THR A 87 -7.00 20.63 6.19
C THR A 87 -8.52 20.72 6.30
N ILE A 88 -9.25 20.06 5.39
CA ILE A 88 -10.71 20.02 5.39
C ILE A 88 -11.23 19.29 6.63
N LEU A 89 -10.72 18.08 6.90
CA LEU A 89 -11.14 17.28 8.05
C LEU A 89 -10.87 17.99 9.37
N ASN A 90 -9.70 18.62 9.53
CA ASN A 90 -9.34 19.36 10.74
C ASN A 90 -10.28 20.56 10.97
N LYS A 91 -10.66 21.29 9.91
CA LYS A 91 -11.63 22.40 9.99
C LYS A 91 -13.04 21.91 10.35
N MET A 92 -13.45 20.75 9.84
CA MET A 92 -14.80 20.22 10.04
C MET A 92 -14.99 19.54 11.40
N SER A 93 -13.92 18.98 11.98
CA SER A 93 -14.01 18.18 13.21
C SER A 93 -14.19 19.04 14.47
N GLY A 94 -13.83 20.33 14.44
CA GLY A 94 -13.92 21.22 15.59
C GLY A 94 -12.77 21.04 16.60
N ARG A 95 -12.63 22.02 17.52
CA ARG A 95 -11.43 22.15 18.38
C ARG A 95 -11.19 21.01 19.38
N GLN A 96 -12.24 20.31 19.80
CA GLN A 96 -12.14 19.26 20.81
C GLN A 96 -11.92 17.87 20.19
N SER A 97 -12.06 17.74 18.88
CA SER A 97 -11.92 16.46 18.19
C SER A 97 -10.46 16.16 17.91
N LEU A 98 -10.13 14.87 17.93
CA LEU A 98 -8.83 14.37 17.49
C LEU A 98 -8.95 13.99 16.03
N VAL A 99 -8.00 14.42 15.20
CA VAL A 99 -7.96 14.09 13.78
C VAL A 99 -6.58 13.52 13.47
N GLY A 100 -6.55 12.36 12.84
CA GLY A 100 -5.33 11.66 12.51
C GLY A 100 -5.34 11.02 11.14
N ARG A 101 -4.14 10.81 10.59
CA ARG A 101 -3.89 9.97 9.41
C ARG A 101 -3.24 8.68 9.91
N VAL A 102 -3.93 7.57 9.72
CA VAL A 102 -3.55 6.27 10.33
C VAL A 102 -2.98 5.27 9.33
N GLY A 103 -3.20 5.52 8.03
CA GLY A 103 -2.68 4.78 6.90
C GLY A 103 -2.25 5.70 5.76
N GLY A 104 -1.99 5.13 4.58
CA GLY A 104 -1.59 5.92 3.40
C GLY A 104 -2.66 6.93 2.99
N ASP A 105 -3.88 6.46 2.86
CA ASP A 105 -5.08 7.19 2.43
C ASP A 105 -6.23 7.12 3.46
N GLU A 106 -5.93 6.61 4.66
CA GLU A 106 -6.90 6.42 5.74
C GLU A 106 -6.80 7.52 6.82
N PHE A 107 -7.95 8.11 7.14
CA PHE A 107 -8.08 9.16 8.14
C PHE A 107 -9.08 8.77 9.24
N VAL A 108 -8.84 9.25 10.45
CA VAL A 108 -9.68 9.00 11.62
C VAL A 108 -10.01 10.31 12.30
N ILE A 109 -11.28 10.48 12.66
CA ILE A 109 -11.76 11.54 13.54
C ILE A 109 -12.33 10.89 14.79
N PHE A 110 -11.88 11.33 15.96
CA PHE A 110 -12.50 10.98 17.23
C PHE A 110 -13.14 12.22 17.85
N MET A 111 -14.45 12.19 18.05
CA MET A 111 -15.21 13.24 18.69
C MET A 111 -15.51 12.86 20.14
N PRO A 112 -15.19 13.72 21.13
CA PRO A 112 -15.43 13.47 22.55
C PRO A 112 -16.90 13.68 22.95
N ARG A 113 -17.82 13.13 22.17
CA ARG A 113 -19.26 13.11 22.41
C ARG A 113 -19.89 11.96 21.65
N LEU A 114 -20.99 11.42 22.17
CA LEU A 114 -21.83 10.51 21.38
C LEU A 114 -22.59 11.32 20.33
N MET A 115 -22.62 10.80 19.12
CA MET A 115 -23.44 11.30 18.03
C MET A 115 -24.57 10.31 17.76
N SER A 116 -25.77 10.83 17.46
CA SER A 116 -26.85 9.97 16.97
C SER A 116 -26.50 9.47 15.56
N ALA A 117 -27.18 8.40 15.10
CA ALA A 117 -27.03 7.91 13.73
C ALA A 117 -27.31 9.04 12.70
N LYS A 118 -28.34 9.84 12.96
CA LYS A 118 -28.71 10.98 12.12
C LYS A 118 -27.63 12.06 12.09
N ASP A 119 -27.06 12.43 13.25
CA ASP A 119 -25.98 13.43 13.31
C ASP A 119 -24.72 12.95 12.57
N MET A 120 -24.43 11.65 12.64
CA MET A 120 -23.32 11.04 11.91
C MET A 120 -23.57 11.11 10.40
N GLU A 121 -24.76 10.71 9.93
CA GLU A 121 -25.13 10.79 8.51
C GLU A 121 -25.05 12.22 7.97
N GLU A 122 -25.59 13.21 8.70
CA GLU A 122 -25.49 14.62 8.32
C GLU A 122 -24.04 15.11 8.24
N LEU A 123 -23.19 14.70 9.19
CA LEU A 123 -21.76 15.01 9.14
C LEU A 123 -21.08 14.32 7.95
N PHE A 124 -21.42 13.07 7.64
CA PHE A 124 -20.86 12.33 6.52
C PHE A 124 -21.18 12.99 5.20
N GLU A 125 -22.44 13.39 4.97
CA GLU A 125 -22.84 14.11 3.76
C GLU A 125 -22.17 15.50 3.65
N ARG A 126 -22.01 16.18 4.79
CA ARG A 126 -21.23 17.44 4.83
C ARG A 126 -19.77 17.20 4.45
N ILE A 127 -19.15 16.11 4.90
CA ILE A 127 -17.75 15.81 4.56
C ILE A 127 -17.65 15.44 3.08
N LYS A 128 -18.50 14.54 2.59
CA LYS A 128 -18.54 14.12 1.18
C LYS A 128 -18.73 15.29 0.23
N SER A 129 -19.66 16.21 0.53
CA SER A 129 -19.89 17.39 -0.30
C SER A 129 -18.67 18.31 -0.41
N ARG A 130 -17.81 18.36 0.62
CA ARG A 130 -16.55 19.13 0.57
C ARG A 130 -15.46 18.50 -0.29
N PHE A 131 -15.57 17.20 -0.60
CA PHE A 131 -14.61 16.47 -1.41
C PHE A 131 -15.01 16.30 -2.87
N GLN A 132 -16.24 16.71 -3.24
CA GLN A 132 -16.70 16.68 -4.63
C GLN A 132 -15.84 17.58 -5.55
N GLU A 133 -15.31 18.68 -5.04
CA GLU A 133 -14.43 19.59 -5.80
C GLU A 133 -13.30 20.10 -4.92
N ILE A 134 -12.17 19.39 -4.93
CA ILE A 134 -10.95 19.84 -4.27
C ILE A 134 -10.08 20.57 -5.28
N ARG A 135 -9.85 21.86 -5.05
CA ARG A 135 -8.96 22.69 -5.88
C ARG A 135 -7.56 22.69 -5.27
N LEU A 136 -6.60 22.15 -6.02
CA LEU A 136 -5.19 22.16 -5.66
C LEU A 136 -4.49 23.43 -6.16
N LYS A 137 -3.25 23.67 -5.69
CA LYS A 137 -2.51 24.92 -5.93
C LYS A 137 -2.30 25.24 -7.42
N ASN A 138 -2.17 24.21 -8.25
CA ASN A 138 -1.98 24.35 -9.71
C ASN A 138 -3.31 24.52 -10.48
N SER A 139 -4.40 24.89 -9.80
CA SER A 139 -5.76 24.96 -10.36
C SER A 139 -6.29 23.64 -10.94
N ILE A 140 -5.70 22.51 -10.52
CA ILE A 140 -6.22 21.18 -10.81
C ILE A 140 -7.45 20.95 -9.92
N LEU A 141 -8.56 20.59 -10.54
CA LEU A 141 -9.80 20.21 -9.86
C LEU A 141 -9.84 18.68 -9.78
N ILE A 142 -9.77 18.13 -8.57
CA ILE A 142 -9.91 16.69 -8.34
C ILE A 142 -11.28 16.44 -7.72
N LYS A 143 -12.06 15.58 -8.36
CA LYS A 143 -13.25 14.98 -7.77
C LYS A 143 -12.82 13.77 -6.96
N LEU A 144 -12.97 13.86 -5.65
CA LEU A 144 -12.57 12.79 -4.74
C LEU A 144 -13.81 12.14 -4.15
N SER A 145 -13.97 10.85 -4.38
CA SER A 145 -14.93 10.04 -3.65
C SER A 145 -14.29 9.53 -2.36
N ILE A 146 -15.10 9.41 -1.32
CA ILE A 146 -14.67 8.85 -0.04
C ILE A 146 -15.65 7.80 0.44
N THR A 147 -15.12 6.80 1.13
CA THR A 147 -15.89 5.89 1.96
C THR A 147 -15.74 6.33 3.42
N ILE A 148 -16.85 6.45 4.14
CA ILE A 148 -16.88 6.99 5.50
C ILE A 148 -17.88 6.20 6.34
N ALA A 149 -17.46 5.80 7.55
CA ALA A 149 -18.32 5.15 8.52
C ALA A 149 -17.95 5.56 9.95
N GLY A 150 -18.85 5.31 10.91
CA GLY A 150 -18.61 5.64 12.30
C GLY A 150 -19.12 4.60 13.29
N ALA A 151 -18.57 4.65 14.49
CA ALA A 151 -18.92 3.80 15.62
C ALA A 151 -18.89 4.61 16.92
N ASP A 152 -19.81 4.32 17.83
CA ASP A 152 -19.79 4.86 19.19
C ASP A 152 -18.78 4.12 20.08
N SER A 153 -18.44 4.73 21.21
CA SER A 153 -17.59 4.13 22.24
C SER A 153 -18.35 3.29 23.27
N LEU A 154 -19.66 3.05 23.11
CA LEU A 154 -20.45 2.35 24.12
C LEU A 154 -19.94 0.91 24.27
N GLY A 155 -19.58 0.54 25.51
CA GLY A 155 -19.00 -0.77 25.83
C GLY A 155 -17.53 -0.96 25.38
N LYS A 156 -16.87 0.06 24.86
CA LYS A 156 -15.51 -0.02 24.30
C LYS A 156 -14.52 0.77 25.17
N GLN A 157 -13.41 0.14 25.56
CA GLN A 157 -12.39 0.75 26.42
C GLN A 157 -11.04 0.99 25.73
N ARG A 158 -10.93 0.61 24.45
CA ARG A 158 -9.71 0.73 23.65
C ARG A 158 -10.04 1.25 22.26
N TYR A 159 -9.13 2.04 21.70
CA TYR A 159 -9.12 2.55 20.34
C TYR A 159 -9.39 1.42 19.34
N LYS A 160 -8.67 0.30 19.47
CA LYS A 160 -8.79 -0.82 18.55
C LYS A 160 -10.23 -1.31 18.42
N ASN A 161 -10.94 -1.46 19.54
CA ASN A 161 -12.31 -1.98 19.55
C ASN A 161 -13.30 -1.05 18.82
N ILE A 162 -13.14 0.27 18.96
CA ILE A 162 -14.02 1.24 18.30
C ILE A 162 -13.64 1.43 16.83
N PHE A 163 -12.34 1.37 16.52
CA PHE A 163 -11.81 1.41 15.17
C PHE A 163 -12.28 0.21 14.36
N ASP A 164 -12.13 -1.01 14.89
CA ASP A 164 -12.54 -2.26 14.22
C ASP A 164 -14.04 -2.24 13.86
N CYS A 165 -14.90 -1.68 14.71
CA CYS A 165 -16.33 -1.55 14.41
C CYS A 165 -16.64 -0.55 13.27
N ALA A 166 -15.86 0.53 13.15
CA ALA A 166 -16.02 1.49 12.08
C ALA A 166 -15.44 0.96 10.76
N ASP A 167 -14.29 0.28 10.83
CA ASP A 167 -13.61 -0.35 9.69
C ASP A 167 -14.47 -1.45 9.04
N GLN A 168 -15.10 -2.31 9.85
CA GLN A 168 -16.02 -3.34 9.34
C GLN A 168 -17.17 -2.74 8.50
N LYS A 169 -17.71 -1.59 8.92
CA LYS A 169 -18.76 -0.89 8.17
C LYS A 169 -18.23 -0.32 6.85
N ILE A 170 -16.99 0.19 6.82
CA ILE A 170 -16.34 0.63 5.57
C ILE A 170 -16.19 -0.56 4.62
N MET A 171 -15.72 -1.71 5.13
CA MET A 171 -15.58 -2.92 4.33
C MET A 171 -16.92 -3.36 3.73
N GLU A 172 -18.01 -3.36 4.51
CA GLU A 172 -19.36 -3.66 4.01
C GLU A 172 -19.81 -2.70 2.91
N MET A 173 -19.57 -1.39 3.07
CA MET A 173 -19.92 -0.40 2.04
C MET A 173 -19.10 -0.57 0.76
N LYS A 174 -17.80 -0.85 0.88
CA LYS A 174 -16.92 -1.12 -0.27
C LYS A 174 -17.38 -2.37 -1.03
N ARG A 175 -17.81 -3.42 -0.32
CA ARG A 175 -18.41 -4.63 -0.92
C ARG A 175 -19.70 -4.31 -1.68
N GLN A 176 -20.63 -3.54 -1.10
CA GLN A 176 -21.91 -3.19 -1.75
C GLN A 176 -21.74 -2.27 -2.98
N ARG A 177 -20.73 -1.41 -3.02
CA ARG A 177 -20.46 -0.54 -4.18
C ARG A 177 -19.94 -1.32 -5.39
N ASN A 178 -19.23 -2.42 -5.15
CA ASN A 178 -18.67 -3.25 -6.22
C ASN A 178 -19.68 -4.23 -6.83
N THR A 179 -20.92 -4.33 -6.29
CA THR A 179 -21.94 -5.32 -6.70
C THR A 179 -23.10 -4.78 -7.56
N GLY A 180 -23.16 -3.48 -7.92
CA GLY A 180 -24.16 -2.96 -8.88
C GLY A 180 -23.50 -2.70 -10.24
N THR A 181 -23.74 -3.40 -11.35
CA THR A 181 -24.92 -4.06 -11.97
C THR A 181 -24.42 -5.04 -13.05
N PRO A 182 -25.18 -6.05 -13.58
CA PRO A 182 -26.65 -6.10 -13.65
C PRO A 182 -27.39 -7.43 -13.29
N ARG A 183 -28.70 -7.23 -13.05
CA ARG A 183 -29.88 -8.11 -13.24
C ARG A 183 -30.32 -9.08 -12.12
N THR A 184 -31.44 -8.69 -11.53
CA THR A 184 -32.64 -9.49 -11.19
C THR A 184 -32.57 -11.01 -11.45
N LYS A 185 -32.70 -11.77 -10.36
CA LYS A 185 -33.67 -12.88 -10.16
C LYS A 185 -33.72 -13.15 -8.65
N SER A 186 -34.76 -12.65 -7.97
CA SER A 186 -35.90 -13.45 -7.51
C SER A 186 -35.53 -14.56 -6.50
N GLY A 187 -35.78 -14.27 -5.23
CA GLY A 187 -36.28 -15.21 -4.23
C GLY A 187 -35.30 -16.27 -3.69
N THR A 188 -34.88 -16.11 -2.44
CA THR A 188 -35.22 -17.05 -1.35
C THR A 188 -34.73 -16.51 0.00
N ALA A 189 -35.45 -16.91 1.04
CA ALA A 189 -35.37 -16.44 2.43
C ALA A 189 -34.09 -16.93 3.17
N PRO A 190 -33.87 -16.51 4.43
CA PRO A 190 -32.56 -16.47 5.08
C PRO A 190 -32.09 -17.86 5.55
N GLY A 191 -30.82 -18.16 5.31
CA GLY A 191 -30.16 -19.33 5.92
C GLY A 191 -29.38 -20.26 4.99
N SER A 192 -28.84 -19.80 3.86
CA SER A 192 -27.98 -20.63 3.00
C SER A 192 -26.63 -19.95 2.74
N ILE A 193 -25.58 -20.62 3.22
CA ILE A 193 -24.15 -20.31 3.02
C ILE A 193 -23.76 -20.65 1.57
N ASN A 194 -24.44 -20.04 0.60
CA ASN A 194 -24.24 -20.29 -0.83
C ASN A 194 -24.22 -19.02 -1.69
N LEU A 195 -24.21 -17.82 -1.08
CA LEU A 195 -24.13 -16.54 -1.79
C LEU A 195 -22.71 -15.95 -1.85
N ASP A 196 -21.72 -16.57 -1.19
CA ASP A 196 -20.42 -15.92 -0.96
C ASP A 196 -19.37 -16.18 -2.05
N MET A 197 -19.33 -17.37 -2.69
CA MET A 197 -18.22 -17.71 -3.58
C MET A 197 -18.24 -16.94 -4.91
N ASP A 198 -19.41 -16.69 -5.50
CA ASP A 198 -19.53 -15.94 -6.74
C ASP A 198 -19.21 -14.45 -6.54
N LEU A 199 -19.56 -13.91 -5.36
CA LEU A 199 -19.21 -12.54 -4.95
C LEU A 199 -17.71 -12.41 -4.70
N ILE A 200 -17.12 -13.34 -3.95
CA ILE A 200 -15.68 -13.36 -3.68
C ILE A 200 -14.88 -13.56 -4.96
N ALA A 201 -15.32 -14.46 -5.85
CA ALA A 201 -14.69 -14.66 -7.14
C ALA A 201 -14.72 -13.38 -7.98
N GLY A 202 -15.86 -12.68 -8.07
CA GLY A 202 -15.95 -11.41 -8.79
C GLY A 202 -15.17 -10.24 -8.16
N GLU A 203 -14.84 -10.30 -6.86
CA GLU A 203 -13.95 -9.35 -6.19
C GLU A 203 -12.46 -9.62 -6.50
N ILE A 204 -12.08 -10.89 -6.56
CA ILE A 204 -10.69 -11.32 -6.78
C ILE A 204 -10.37 -11.43 -8.28
N GLU A 205 -11.38 -11.58 -9.13
CA GLU A 205 -11.23 -11.68 -10.58
C GLU A 205 -10.61 -10.40 -11.15
N GLU A 206 -9.61 -10.59 -11.99
CA GLU A 206 -8.92 -9.51 -12.66
C GLU A 206 -9.86 -8.84 -13.68
N LYS A 207 -10.28 -7.60 -13.39
CA LYS A 207 -11.28 -6.88 -14.19
C LYS A 207 -10.70 -6.26 -15.46
N ASP A 208 -9.43 -5.87 -15.42
CA ASP A 208 -8.74 -5.18 -16.51
C ASP A 208 -7.51 -6.01 -16.93
N ILE A 209 -7.77 -7.05 -17.73
CA ILE A 209 -6.70 -7.91 -18.25
C ILE A 209 -5.86 -7.13 -19.26
N ILE A 210 -4.65 -6.74 -18.85
CA ILE A 210 -3.67 -6.11 -19.74
C ILE A 210 -2.99 -7.23 -20.56
N PRO A 211 -2.97 -7.15 -21.89
CA PRO A 211 -2.24 -8.12 -22.70
C PRO A 211 -0.75 -8.13 -22.35
N GLY A 212 -0.16 -9.32 -22.24
CA GLY A 212 1.26 -9.48 -21.92
C GLY A 212 1.51 -9.85 -20.46
N ALA A 213 2.78 -9.92 -20.04
CA ALA A 213 3.12 -10.36 -18.68
C ALA A 213 2.66 -9.38 -17.59
N TYR A 214 2.34 -9.95 -16.43
CA TYR A 214 1.84 -9.21 -15.29
C TYR A 214 2.99 -8.53 -14.54
N CYS A 215 3.05 -7.20 -14.61
CA CYS A 215 4.04 -6.38 -13.90
C CYS A 215 3.60 -6.17 -12.45
N GLN A 216 4.46 -6.53 -11.49
CA GLN A 216 4.17 -6.40 -10.06
C GLN A 216 5.33 -5.80 -9.29
N ASP A 217 5.04 -5.27 -8.10
CA ASP A 217 6.07 -4.88 -7.15
C ASP A 217 6.84 -6.09 -6.60
N TYR A 218 8.04 -5.86 -6.07
CA TYR A 218 8.93 -6.93 -5.64
C TYR A 218 8.39 -7.72 -4.44
N GLU A 219 7.59 -7.12 -3.55
CA GLU A 219 6.99 -7.83 -2.42
C GLU A 219 5.93 -8.82 -2.91
N THR A 220 5.07 -8.38 -3.83
CA THR A 220 4.07 -9.24 -4.47
C THR A 220 4.74 -10.38 -5.25
N PHE A 221 5.79 -10.08 -6.02
CA PHE A 221 6.60 -11.09 -6.71
C PHE A 221 7.13 -12.17 -5.74
N LYS A 222 7.65 -11.77 -4.57
CA LYS A 222 8.12 -12.73 -3.55
C LYS A 222 7.01 -13.62 -3.02
N GLN A 223 5.79 -13.11 -2.85
CA GLN A 223 4.66 -13.92 -2.41
C GLN A 223 4.28 -14.96 -3.47
N VAL A 224 4.24 -14.54 -4.74
CA VAL A 224 4.00 -15.47 -5.86
C VAL A 224 5.11 -16.51 -5.94
N TYR A 225 6.38 -16.11 -5.84
CA TYR A 225 7.52 -17.04 -5.83
C TYR A 225 7.35 -18.13 -4.77
N ARG A 226 7.06 -17.74 -3.52
CA ARG A 226 6.89 -18.70 -2.40
C ARG A 226 5.70 -19.63 -2.62
N LEU A 227 4.60 -19.13 -3.19
CA LEU A 227 3.45 -19.94 -3.51
C LEU A 227 3.77 -20.96 -4.60
N THR A 228 4.46 -20.53 -5.66
CA THR A 228 4.91 -21.38 -6.77
C THR A 228 5.91 -22.43 -6.30
N GLU A 229 6.89 -22.05 -5.47
CA GLU A 229 7.87 -22.93 -4.85
C GLU A 229 7.19 -24.07 -4.05
N ARG A 230 6.10 -23.75 -3.33
CA ARG A 230 5.31 -24.73 -2.58
C ARG A 230 4.45 -25.63 -3.48
N ARG A 231 3.96 -25.11 -4.61
CA ARG A 231 3.17 -25.88 -5.58
C ARG A 231 4.02 -26.84 -6.41
N LEU A 232 5.27 -26.48 -6.70
CA LEU A 232 6.24 -27.34 -7.41
C LEU A 232 6.46 -28.70 -6.74
N ALA A 233 6.25 -28.80 -5.43
CA ALA A 233 6.34 -30.09 -4.72
C ALA A 233 5.21 -31.07 -5.08
N ARG A 234 4.11 -30.59 -5.68
CA ARG A 234 2.90 -31.36 -6.00
C ARG A 234 2.58 -31.39 -7.49
N GLU A 235 3.01 -30.37 -8.24
CA GLU A 235 2.73 -30.22 -9.66
C GLU A 235 3.97 -30.60 -10.50
N ARG A 236 3.80 -31.45 -11.53
CA ARG A 236 4.85 -31.75 -12.53
C ARG A 236 5.04 -30.62 -13.55
N ARG A 237 5.12 -29.37 -13.09
CA ARG A 237 5.39 -28.20 -13.93
C ARG A 237 6.80 -27.70 -13.64
N SER A 238 7.50 -27.23 -14.68
CA SER A 238 8.78 -26.54 -14.51
C SER A 238 8.54 -25.05 -14.50
N VAL A 239 9.19 -24.35 -13.57
CA VAL A 239 9.16 -22.89 -13.48
C VAL A 239 10.59 -22.39 -13.50
N TYR A 240 10.84 -21.34 -14.28
CA TYR A 240 12.15 -20.71 -14.39
C TYR A 240 12.06 -19.24 -14.01
N ILE A 241 13.14 -18.77 -13.40
CA ILE A 241 13.38 -17.36 -13.13
C ILE A 241 14.43 -16.87 -14.12
N ILE A 242 14.16 -15.78 -14.82
CA ILE A 242 15.10 -15.13 -15.73
C ILE A 242 15.43 -13.76 -15.13
N LEU A 243 16.70 -13.52 -14.86
CA LEU A 243 17.21 -12.20 -14.46
C LEU A 243 17.76 -11.51 -15.70
N PHE A 244 17.14 -10.41 -16.12
CA PHE A 244 17.67 -9.53 -17.15
C PHE A 244 18.45 -8.39 -16.49
N THR A 245 19.68 -8.14 -16.95
CA THR A 245 20.54 -7.08 -16.44
C THR A 245 20.96 -6.16 -17.59
N LEU A 246 20.71 -4.86 -17.43
CA LEU A 246 21.23 -3.83 -18.31
C LEU A 246 22.66 -3.47 -17.92
N THR A 247 23.56 -3.60 -18.88
CA THR A 247 24.98 -3.26 -18.77
C THR A 247 25.42 -2.39 -19.95
N ASP A 248 26.62 -1.83 -19.86
CA ASP A 248 27.32 -1.24 -20.99
C ASP A 248 28.11 -2.30 -21.79
N GLN A 249 28.89 -1.85 -22.78
CA GLN A 249 29.76 -2.69 -23.61
C GLN A 249 30.90 -3.40 -22.85
N ASN A 250 31.20 -2.97 -21.63
CA ASN A 250 32.22 -3.54 -20.74
C ASN A 250 31.60 -4.42 -19.62
N ASN A 251 30.29 -4.69 -19.67
CA ASN A 251 29.52 -5.33 -18.60
C ASN A 251 29.45 -4.50 -17.29
N GLU A 252 29.65 -3.18 -17.36
CA GLU A 252 29.47 -2.26 -16.24
C GLU A 252 28.05 -1.67 -16.22
N PHE A 253 27.67 -1.03 -15.12
CA PHE A 253 26.36 -0.39 -15.02
C PHE A 253 26.29 0.88 -15.88
N LEU A 254 25.17 1.06 -16.57
CA LEU A 254 24.88 2.27 -17.34
C LEU A 254 24.94 3.53 -16.47
N SER A 255 25.36 4.64 -17.08
CA SER A 255 25.24 5.98 -16.49
C SER A 255 23.78 6.30 -16.15
N LEU A 256 23.55 7.08 -15.08
CA LEU A 256 22.20 7.37 -14.58
C LEU A 256 21.30 8.01 -15.65
N ASP A 257 21.86 8.88 -16.49
CA ASP A 257 21.12 9.65 -17.50
C ASP A 257 20.48 8.79 -18.59
N ILE A 258 21.07 7.62 -18.88
CA ILE A 258 20.59 6.71 -19.94
C ILE A 258 19.78 5.56 -19.32
N ARG A 259 20.13 5.15 -18.10
CA ARG A 259 19.57 3.96 -17.43
C ARG A 259 18.06 3.97 -17.30
N ASP A 260 17.46 5.07 -16.85
CA ASP A 260 16.02 5.13 -16.60
C ASP A 260 15.23 4.92 -17.90
N ARG A 261 15.66 5.59 -18.97
CA ARG A 261 15.07 5.42 -20.31
C ARG A 261 15.17 3.97 -20.79
N GLU A 262 16.29 3.32 -20.54
CA GLU A 262 16.55 1.96 -21.01
C GLU A 262 15.82 0.89 -20.20
N MET A 263 15.70 1.10 -18.89
CA MET A 263 14.87 0.27 -18.03
C MET A 263 13.40 0.37 -18.44
N ASP A 264 12.88 1.56 -18.73
CA ASP A 264 11.52 1.74 -19.21
C ASP A 264 11.25 1.03 -20.55
N LEU A 265 12.22 1.10 -21.48
CA LEU A 265 12.12 0.38 -22.75
C LEU A 265 12.14 -1.13 -22.54
N LEU A 266 13.09 -1.66 -21.76
CA LEU A 266 13.18 -3.08 -21.47
C LEU A 266 11.92 -3.60 -20.77
N GLY A 267 11.36 -2.85 -19.82
CA GLY A 267 10.12 -3.19 -19.13
C GLY A 267 8.93 -3.33 -20.09
N LYS A 268 8.77 -2.41 -21.04
CA LYS A 268 7.73 -2.49 -22.08
C LYS A 268 7.91 -3.73 -22.97
N GLU A 269 9.14 -4.03 -23.37
CA GLU A 269 9.40 -5.20 -24.20
C GLU A 269 9.17 -6.51 -23.45
N LEU A 270 9.51 -6.56 -22.16
CA LEU A 270 9.19 -7.70 -21.30
C LEU A 270 7.68 -7.93 -21.21
N GLN A 271 6.90 -6.88 -20.98
CA GLN A 271 5.45 -6.98 -20.94
C GLN A 271 4.89 -7.56 -22.25
N ASN A 272 5.30 -7.00 -23.39
CA ASN A 272 4.76 -7.37 -24.69
C ASN A 272 5.24 -8.74 -25.20
N SER A 273 6.44 -9.16 -24.79
CA SER A 273 7.08 -10.37 -25.29
C SER A 273 6.74 -11.63 -24.51
N LEU A 274 6.12 -11.51 -23.33
CA LEU A 274 5.81 -12.60 -22.43
C LEU A 274 4.30 -12.91 -22.40
N ARG A 275 3.92 -14.10 -21.94
CA ARG A 275 2.52 -14.52 -21.91
C ARG A 275 1.80 -13.88 -20.73
N MET A 276 0.48 -13.80 -20.82
CA MET A 276 -0.39 -13.29 -19.76
C MET A 276 -0.23 -13.98 -18.40
N GLY A 277 0.18 -15.25 -18.40
CA GLY A 277 0.45 -16.01 -17.17
C GLY A 277 1.87 -15.86 -16.62
N ASP A 278 2.75 -15.12 -17.30
CA ASP A 278 4.12 -14.85 -16.85
C ASP A 278 4.13 -13.55 -16.02
N ILE A 279 5.06 -13.46 -15.06
CA ILE A 279 5.14 -12.34 -14.12
C ILE A 279 6.52 -11.73 -14.18
N TYR A 280 6.63 -10.41 -14.10
CA TYR A 280 7.92 -9.73 -13.99
C TYR A 280 7.89 -8.58 -12.99
N THR A 281 9.07 -8.22 -12.47
CA THR A 281 9.26 -7.13 -11.50
C THR A 281 10.62 -6.48 -11.67
N GLN A 282 10.72 -5.18 -11.37
CA GLN A 282 12.01 -4.50 -11.30
C GLN A 282 12.73 -4.90 -10.01
N TYR A 283 13.88 -5.54 -10.13
CA TYR A 283 14.67 -6.02 -8.98
C TYR A 283 15.67 -4.96 -8.48
N SER A 284 16.25 -4.18 -9.40
CA SER A 284 17.19 -3.10 -9.07
C SER A 284 17.14 -1.99 -10.13
N SER A 285 18.00 -0.98 -10.02
CA SER A 285 18.08 0.11 -11.00
C SER A 285 18.50 -0.33 -12.40
N CYS A 286 19.02 -1.56 -12.55
CA CYS A 286 19.48 -2.08 -13.84
C CYS A 286 18.94 -3.49 -14.13
N GLN A 287 17.97 -3.98 -13.35
CA GLN A 287 17.59 -5.40 -13.43
C GLN A 287 16.07 -5.62 -13.37
N TYR A 288 15.62 -6.54 -14.20
CA TYR A 288 14.28 -7.12 -14.14
C TYR A 288 14.37 -8.61 -13.82
N LEU A 289 13.44 -9.07 -12.97
CA LEU A 289 13.25 -10.47 -12.67
C LEU A 289 11.95 -10.94 -13.31
N VAL A 290 12.01 -12.05 -14.03
CA VAL A 290 10.89 -12.65 -14.74
C VAL A 290 10.67 -14.07 -14.24
N MET A 291 9.42 -14.46 -14.05
CA MET A 291 9.02 -15.82 -13.70
C MET A 291 8.14 -16.38 -14.82
N VAL A 292 8.62 -17.46 -15.45
CA VAL A 292 7.92 -18.17 -16.53
C VAL A 292 7.58 -19.59 -16.08
N SER A 293 6.34 -20.01 -16.38
CA SER A 293 5.82 -21.31 -15.93
C SER A 293 5.49 -22.24 -17.11
N GLY A 294 5.69 -23.55 -16.92
CA GLY A 294 5.33 -24.56 -17.92
C GLY A 294 6.26 -24.58 -19.14
N VAL A 295 7.50 -24.14 -18.98
CA VAL A 295 8.51 -24.10 -20.04
C VAL A 295 9.70 -24.98 -19.71
N SER A 296 10.34 -25.55 -20.74
CA SER A 296 11.61 -26.25 -20.58
C SER A 296 12.77 -25.25 -20.43
N GLY A 297 13.96 -25.72 -20.04
CA GLY A 297 15.15 -24.87 -19.98
C GLY A 297 15.52 -24.29 -21.36
N GLU A 298 15.33 -25.08 -22.43
CA GLU A 298 15.58 -24.63 -23.80
C GLU A 298 14.56 -23.57 -24.25
N ASP A 299 13.28 -23.73 -23.87
CA ASP A 299 12.24 -22.74 -24.18
C ASP A 299 12.45 -21.44 -23.40
N THR A 300 12.95 -21.53 -22.17
CA THR A 300 13.32 -20.37 -21.35
C THR A 300 14.41 -19.54 -22.04
N GLU A 301 15.42 -20.21 -22.59
CA GLU A 301 16.49 -19.55 -23.35
C GLU A 301 15.96 -18.91 -24.64
N LYS A 302 15.04 -19.58 -25.36
CA LYS A 302 14.37 -19.01 -26.54
C LYS A 302 13.56 -17.75 -26.20
N ILE A 303 12.88 -17.74 -25.04
CA ILE A 303 12.15 -16.58 -24.54
C ILE A 303 13.11 -15.41 -24.27
N ALA A 304 14.20 -15.65 -23.54
CA ALA A 304 15.17 -14.61 -23.24
C ALA A 304 15.77 -13.99 -24.51
N ARG A 305 16.19 -14.82 -25.47
CA ARG A 305 16.71 -14.36 -26.76
C ARG A 305 15.68 -13.56 -27.55
N ARG A 306 14.40 -13.96 -27.51
CA ARG A 306 13.33 -13.22 -28.18
C ARG A 306 13.16 -11.82 -27.60
N VAL A 307 13.10 -11.68 -26.27
CA VAL A 307 13.01 -10.38 -25.59
C VAL A 307 14.19 -9.49 -25.98
N ILE A 308 15.41 -10.04 -25.89
CA ILE A 308 16.64 -9.31 -26.21
C ILE A 308 16.65 -8.87 -27.68
N LYS A 309 16.23 -9.75 -28.60
CA LYS A 309 16.15 -9.44 -30.03
C LYS A 309 15.20 -8.27 -30.30
N ILE A 310 13.98 -8.31 -29.76
CA ILE A 310 12.98 -7.25 -29.96
C ILE A 310 13.47 -5.93 -29.37
N TYR A 311 14.09 -5.97 -28.18
CA TYR A 311 14.67 -4.80 -27.54
C TYR A 311 15.70 -4.07 -28.43
N TYR A 312 16.58 -4.81 -29.12
CA TYR A 312 17.52 -4.19 -30.07
C TYR A 312 16.86 -3.72 -31.37
N GLU A 313 15.88 -4.45 -31.89
CA GLU A 313 15.12 -4.04 -33.09
C GLU A 313 14.40 -2.71 -32.86
N THR A 314 13.78 -2.52 -31.69
CA THR A 314 13.11 -1.27 -31.30
C THR A 314 14.09 -0.10 -31.17
N ARG A 315 15.34 -0.36 -30.74
CA ARG A 315 16.40 0.66 -30.60
C ARG A 315 17.00 1.14 -31.93
N ARG A 316 16.78 0.42 -33.04
CA ARG A 316 17.45 0.67 -34.35
C ARG A 316 18.98 0.73 -34.26
N ASP A 317 19.57 0.03 -33.28
CA ASP A 317 21.00 0.07 -33.00
C ASP A 317 21.56 -1.36 -33.03
N THR A 318 22.63 -1.58 -33.79
CA THR A 318 23.23 -2.90 -34.06
C THR A 318 24.43 -3.21 -33.17
N VAL A 319 24.74 -2.36 -32.19
CA VAL A 319 25.97 -2.46 -31.39
C VAL A 319 25.72 -3.09 -30.00
N ASN A 320 26.23 -4.32 -29.87
CA ASN A 320 26.63 -5.14 -28.70
C ASN A 320 25.84 -5.12 -27.37
N ASN A 321 25.25 -6.28 -27.04
CA ASN A 321 25.14 -6.94 -25.72
C ASN A 321 24.95 -6.08 -24.45
N LEU A 322 24.13 -5.03 -24.51
CA LEU A 322 23.68 -4.24 -23.35
C LEU A 322 22.72 -4.99 -22.42
N VAL A 323 22.14 -6.11 -22.85
CA VAL A 323 21.23 -6.92 -22.03
C VAL A 323 21.85 -8.31 -21.80
N LEU A 324 22.18 -8.60 -20.55
CA LEU A 324 22.55 -9.94 -20.10
C LEU A 324 21.33 -10.64 -19.52
N HIS A 325 21.24 -11.96 -19.68
CA HIS A 325 20.24 -12.75 -18.98
C HIS A 325 20.86 -13.95 -18.27
N HIS A 326 20.29 -14.30 -17.13
CA HIS A 326 20.63 -15.52 -16.41
C HIS A 326 19.36 -16.26 -16.01
N SER A 327 19.25 -17.52 -16.43
CA SER A 327 18.08 -18.37 -16.18
C SER A 327 18.36 -19.34 -15.02
N TYR A 328 17.44 -19.45 -14.09
CA TYR A 328 17.52 -20.33 -12.93
C TYR A 328 16.26 -21.19 -12.81
N PRO A 329 16.37 -22.54 -12.76
CA PRO A 329 15.24 -23.41 -12.50
C PRO A 329 14.79 -23.27 -11.04
N LEU A 330 13.52 -22.94 -10.84
CA LEU A 330 12.93 -22.87 -9.51
C LEU A 330 12.86 -24.27 -8.91
N LYS A 331 13.33 -24.42 -7.67
CA LYS A 331 13.32 -25.70 -6.94
C LYS A 331 12.09 -25.79 -6.04
N PRO A 332 11.55 -26.99 -5.80
CA PRO A 332 10.45 -27.16 -4.87
C PRO A 332 10.86 -26.85 -3.43
N ALA A 333 9.93 -26.32 -2.64
CA ALA A 333 10.17 -26.02 -1.23
C ALA A 333 10.36 -27.33 -0.44
N GLU A 334 11.55 -27.52 0.13
CA GLU A 334 11.79 -28.63 1.06
C GLU A 334 11.46 -28.19 2.50
N PRO A 335 10.67 -28.96 3.26
CA PRO A 335 10.47 -28.67 4.67
C PRO A 335 11.82 -28.79 5.39
N ARG A 336 12.26 -27.70 6.03
CA ARG A 336 13.46 -27.70 6.89
C ARG A 336 13.32 -28.85 7.90
N LYS A 337 14.17 -29.87 7.80
CA LYS A 337 14.30 -30.90 8.84
C LYS A 337 14.55 -30.17 10.15
N ARG A 338 13.64 -30.30 11.13
CA ARG A 338 13.89 -29.84 12.49
C ARG A 338 15.21 -30.46 12.93
N ALA A 339 16.17 -29.64 13.34
CA ALA A 339 17.36 -30.12 14.01
C ALA A 339 16.91 -30.98 15.21
N SER A 340 17.08 -32.28 15.09
CA SER A 340 16.95 -33.23 16.19
C SER A 340 18.05 -32.91 17.19
N SER A 341 17.74 -32.02 18.13
CA SER A 341 18.52 -31.82 19.33
C SER A 341 17.82 -32.56 20.47
N LEU A 342 18.60 -33.40 21.14
CA LEU A 342 18.43 -33.86 22.52
C LEU A 342 17.41 -34.99 22.79
N SER A 343 17.87 -36.22 22.57
CA SER A 343 17.73 -37.31 23.54
C SER A 343 19.16 -37.78 23.85
N GLY A 344 19.74 -37.65 25.04
CA GLY A 344 19.13 -37.81 26.34
C GLY A 344 19.10 -39.30 26.71
N THR A 345 20.26 -39.88 26.98
CA THR A 345 20.36 -41.10 27.81
C THR A 345 21.55 -40.95 28.75
N HIS A 346 21.23 -40.58 29.98
CA HIS A 346 21.93 -41.06 31.16
C HIS A 346 21.93 -42.60 31.14
N LEU A 347 23.12 -43.19 31.18
CA LEU A 347 23.59 -44.12 32.22
C LEU A 347 25.04 -44.51 31.94
#